data_AF-A0A970S591-F1
#
_entry.id   AF-A0A970S591-F1
#
_cell.length_a   1.000
_cell.length_b   1.000
_cell.length_c   1.000
_cell.angle_alpha   90.00
_cell.angle_beta   90.00
_cell.angle_gamma   90.00
#
_symmetry.space_group_name_H-M   'P 1'
#
loop_
_entity.id
_entity.type
_entity.pdbx_description
1 polymer ?
#
loop_
_entity_poly.entity_id
_entity_poly.type
_entity_poly.pdbx_seq_one_letter_code
_entity_poly.pdbx_strand_id
1 'polypeptide(L)'
;MKARHILLIVLLVLLMFTSACGKSKGNGQTIDIVKTNDTITLTIDFGTDYSKAYVSVTVTDVKGKVVFLDQLQLDNSGKGETGMFIDYQGRFTVKAVAGSLTRTVEFELGDKI
;
A
#
# COMPACT_ATOMS: atom_id res chain seq x y z
N MET A 1 33.77 -8.09 -21.54
CA MET A 1 33.01 -8.61 -20.38
C MET A 1 32.79 -7.48 -19.37
N LYS A 2 31.77 -6.63 -19.56
CA LYS A 2 31.51 -5.46 -18.68
C LYS A 2 30.02 -5.17 -18.41
N ALA A 3 29.10 -5.84 -19.12
CA ALA A 3 27.65 -5.64 -18.97
C ALA A 3 27.01 -6.46 -17.82
N ARG A 4 27.68 -7.53 -17.35
CA ARG A 4 27.12 -8.44 -16.34
C ARG A 4 27.19 -7.93 -14.90
N HIS A 5 28.02 -6.92 -14.61
CA HIS A 5 28.14 -6.37 -13.25
C HIS A 5 27.17 -5.20 -13.00
N ILE A 6 26.82 -4.43 -14.03
CA ILE A 6 25.88 -3.31 -13.92
C ILE A 6 24.45 -3.82 -13.71
N LEU A 7 24.05 -4.89 -14.41
CA LEU A 7 22.71 -5.47 -14.28
C LEU A 7 22.46 -6.06 -12.87
N LEU A 8 23.51 -6.59 -12.22
CA LEU A 8 23.41 -7.13 -10.87
C LEU A 8 23.25 -6.03 -9.82
N ILE A 9 23.89 -4.87 -10.01
CA ILE A 9 23.81 -3.73 -9.09
C ILE A 9 22.44 -3.05 -9.20
N VAL A 10 21.88 -2.89 -10.41
CA VAL A 10 20.52 -2.32 -10.58
C VAL A 10 19.46 -3.24 -9.98
N LEU A 11 19.62 -4.57 -10.08
CA LEU A 11 18.70 -5.53 -9.47
C LEU A 11 18.85 -5.57 -7.93
N LEU A 12 20.05 -5.35 -7.39
CA LEU A 12 20.28 -5.27 -5.94
C LEU A 12 19.75 -3.95 -5.33
N VAL A 13 19.86 -2.83 -6.05
CA VAL A 13 19.32 -1.53 -5.61
C VAL A 13 17.79 -1.53 -5.60
N LEU A 14 17.15 -2.31 -6.47
CA LEU A 14 15.68 -2.47 -6.48
C LEU A 14 15.14 -3.28 -5.29
N LEU A 15 16.00 -4.04 -4.61
CA LEU A 15 15.63 -4.87 -3.45
C LEU A 15 15.86 -4.19 -2.08
N MET A 16 16.47 -2.99 -2.04
CA MET A 16 16.92 -2.36 -0.78
C MET A 16 16.01 -1.27 -0.19
N PHE A 17 14.78 -1.08 -0.69
CA PHE A 17 13.90 -0.01 -0.16
C PHE A 17 12.51 -0.43 0.35
N THR A 18 12.20 -1.73 0.44
CA THR A 18 10.87 -2.15 0.88
C THR A 18 10.83 -2.39 2.38
N SER A 19 10.85 -1.32 3.20
CA SER A 19 10.66 -1.42 4.66
C SER A 19 9.20 -1.44 5.11
N ALA A 20 8.26 -1.60 4.18
CA ALA A 20 6.87 -1.98 4.45
C ALA A 20 6.33 -2.84 3.30
N CYS A 21 5.87 -4.05 3.63
CA CYS A 21 5.17 -4.94 2.69
C CYS A 21 4.03 -5.61 3.45
N GLY A 22 2.80 -5.36 3.03
CA GLY A 22 1.59 -5.99 3.56
C GLY A 22 0.67 -6.33 2.39
N LYS A 23 0.10 -7.54 2.39
CA LYS A 23 -0.87 -7.99 1.36
C LYS A 23 -2.04 -8.69 2.02
N SER A 24 -3.25 -8.27 1.70
CA SER A 24 -4.49 -9.00 1.99
C SER A 24 -5.00 -9.63 0.70
N LYS A 25 -5.38 -10.92 0.70
CA LYS A 25 -5.99 -11.61 -0.45
C LYS A 25 -7.31 -12.24 -0.04
N GLY A 26 -8.38 -11.91 -0.75
CA GLY A 26 -9.60 -12.72 -0.78
C GLY A 26 -10.35 -12.49 -2.08
N ASN A 27 -10.80 -13.56 -2.75
CA ASN A 27 -11.52 -13.52 -4.03
C ASN A 27 -10.94 -12.54 -5.08
N GLY A 28 -9.62 -12.47 -5.21
CA GLY A 28 -8.94 -11.58 -6.17
C GLY A 28 -8.82 -10.11 -5.74
N GLN A 29 -9.37 -9.73 -4.58
CA GLN A 29 -9.33 -8.38 -4.05
C GLN A 29 -8.12 -8.19 -3.12
N THR A 30 -7.44 -7.05 -3.24
CA THR A 30 -6.20 -6.77 -2.52
C THR A 30 -6.11 -5.33 -2.00
N ILE A 31 -5.29 -5.18 -0.96
CA ILE A 31 -4.61 -3.93 -0.64
C ILE A 31 -3.12 -4.28 -0.70
N ASP A 32 -2.39 -3.63 -1.60
CA ASP A 32 -0.95 -3.73 -1.73
C ASP A 32 -0.30 -2.44 -1.20
N ILE A 33 0.74 -2.61 -0.39
CA ILE A 33 1.44 -1.51 0.26
C ILE A 33 2.88 -1.52 -0.21
N VAL A 34 3.32 -0.39 -0.78
CA VAL A 34 4.70 -0.21 -1.24
C VAL A 34 5.24 1.09 -0.67
N LYS A 35 6.34 1.00 0.06
CA LYS A 35 7.10 2.18 0.47
C LYS A 35 8.20 2.47 -0.54
N THR A 36 8.20 3.68 -1.10
CA THR A 36 9.26 4.19 -1.97
C THR A 36 9.78 5.49 -1.39
N ASN A 37 11.05 5.49 -0.97
CA ASN A 37 11.65 6.60 -0.21
C ASN A 37 10.83 6.91 1.05
N ASP A 38 10.16 8.06 1.08
CA ASP A 38 9.37 8.55 2.19
C ASP A 38 7.86 8.49 1.91
N THR A 39 7.49 8.08 0.70
CA THR A 39 6.09 7.91 0.29
C THR A 39 5.67 6.45 0.46
N ILE A 40 4.50 6.24 1.05
CA ILE A 40 3.83 4.95 1.09
C ILE A 40 2.68 5.00 0.10
N THR A 41 2.74 4.14 -0.90
CA THR A 41 1.69 3.96 -1.90
C THR A 41 0.79 2.80 -1.47
N LEU A 42 -0.51 3.05 -1.47
CA LEU A 42 -1.56 2.06 -1.27
C LEU A 42 -2.25 1.81 -2.61
N THR A 43 -2.15 0.59 -3.12
CA THR A 43 -2.93 0.14 -4.29
C THR A 43 -4.07 -0.74 -3.81
N ILE A 44 -5.29 -0.40 -4.18
CA ILE A 44 -6.51 -1.09 -3.78
C ILE A 44 -7.13 -1.71 -5.03
N ASP A 45 -7.47 -2.99 -4.95
CA ASP A 45 -8.18 -3.73 -5.98
C ASP A 45 -9.39 -4.41 -5.35
N PHE A 46 -10.60 -3.91 -5.62
CA PHE A 46 -11.85 -4.52 -5.16
C PHE A 46 -12.57 -5.29 -6.27
N GLY A 47 -11.97 -5.37 -7.45
CA GLY A 47 -12.55 -6.00 -8.63
C GLY A 47 -13.65 -5.18 -9.29
N THR A 48 -14.04 -5.60 -10.49
CA THR A 48 -14.93 -4.87 -11.41
C THR A 48 -16.32 -4.57 -10.85
N ASP A 49 -16.80 -5.36 -9.88
CA ASP A 49 -18.08 -5.14 -9.20
C ASP A 49 -18.11 -3.81 -8.42
N TYR A 50 -16.93 -3.24 -8.12
CA TYR A 50 -16.76 -1.95 -7.47
C TYR A 50 -16.21 -0.89 -8.43
N SER A 51 -16.31 -1.09 -9.76
CA SER A 51 -15.90 -0.08 -10.73
C SER A 51 -16.56 1.27 -10.44
N LYS A 52 -15.76 2.34 -10.49
CA LYS A 52 -16.19 3.72 -10.20
C LYS A 52 -16.75 3.97 -8.79
N ALA A 53 -16.69 3.00 -7.89
CA ALA A 53 -17.08 3.19 -6.49
C ALA A 53 -16.14 4.16 -5.78
N TYR A 54 -16.67 4.84 -4.76
CA TYR A 54 -15.85 5.59 -3.82
C TYR A 54 -15.38 4.67 -2.70
N VAL A 55 -14.07 4.73 -2.41
CA VAL A 55 -13.44 3.97 -1.33
C VAL A 55 -12.94 4.93 -0.27
N SER A 56 -13.35 4.70 0.98
CA SER A 56 -12.73 5.36 2.12
C SER A 56 -11.53 4.54 2.58
N VAL A 57 -10.39 5.20 2.73
CA VAL A 57 -9.14 4.61 3.21
C VAL A 57 -8.78 5.27 4.53
N THR A 58 -8.57 4.47 5.57
CA THR A 58 -8.11 4.94 6.88
C THR A 58 -6.87 4.17 7.28
N VAL A 59 -5.87 4.86 7.79
CA VAL A 59 -4.69 4.23 8.39
C VAL A 59 -4.60 4.64 9.84
N THR A 60 -4.48 3.65 10.71
CA THR A 60 -4.38 3.85 12.16
C THR A 60 -3.11 3.23 12.70
N ASP A 61 -2.48 3.88 13.68
CA ASP A 61 -1.40 3.28 14.46
C ASP A 61 -1.92 2.27 15.51
N VAL A 62 -1.01 1.59 16.21
CA VAL A 62 -1.35 0.62 17.28
C VAL A 62 -2.10 1.21 18.47
N LYS A 63 -2.11 2.54 18.64
CA LYS A 63 -2.86 3.24 19.68
C LYS A 63 -4.26 3.64 19.21
N GLY A 64 -4.62 3.31 17.96
CA GLY A 64 -5.89 3.68 17.33
C GLY A 64 -5.92 5.13 16.82
N LYS A 65 -4.78 5.83 16.78
CA LYS A 65 -4.71 7.18 16.21
C LYS A 65 -4.81 7.08 14.69
N VAL A 66 -5.73 7.83 14.09
CA VAL A 66 -5.79 7.99 12.63
C VAL A 66 -4.61 8.84 12.17
N VAL A 67 -3.78 8.28 11.30
CA VAL A 67 -2.59 8.96 10.73
C VAL A 67 -2.81 9.37 9.28
N PHE A 68 -3.76 8.72 8.60
CA PHE A 68 -4.13 9.03 7.24
C PHE A 68 -5.61 8.73 7.03
N LEU A 69 -6.28 9.62 6.32
CA LEU A 69 -7.66 9.47 5.89
C LEU A 69 -7.78 10.03 4.47
N ASP A 70 -8.33 9.23 3.58
CA ASP A 70 -8.55 9.63 2.20
C ASP A 70 -9.84 9.00 1.64
N GLN A 71 -10.33 9.59 0.55
CA GLN A 71 -11.39 9.04 -0.25
C GLN A 71 -11.00 9.13 -1.72
N LEU A 72 -10.95 7.97 -2.39
CA LEU A 72 -10.61 7.90 -3.81
C LEU A 72 -11.69 7.17 -4.60
N GLN A 73 -11.84 7.55 -5.87
CA GLN A 73 -12.74 6.87 -6.80
C GLN A 73 -11.97 5.79 -7.56
N LEU A 74 -12.51 4.57 -7.61
CA LEU A 74 -11.91 3.47 -8.38
C LEU A 74 -12.07 3.68 -9.88
N ASP A 75 -11.19 3.08 -10.65
CA ASP A 75 -11.25 3.05 -12.11
C ASP A 75 -12.33 2.07 -12.63
N ASN A 76 -12.35 1.84 -13.95
CA ASN A 76 -13.29 0.90 -14.58
C ASN A 76 -13.04 -0.57 -14.21
N SER A 77 -11.86 -0.88 -13.65
CA SER A 77 -11.48 -2.23 -13.22
C SER A 77 -11.70 -2.44 -11.72
N GLY A 78 -12.17 -1.42 -10.98
CA GLY A 78 -12.30 -1.46 -9.53
C GLY A 78 -10.96 -1.29 -8.81
N LYS A 79 -10.02 -0.57 -9.43
CA LYS A 79 -8.69 -0.31 -8.87
C LYS A 79 -8.48 1.17 -8.58
N GLY A 80 -7.68 1.46 -7.56
CA GLY A 80 -7.34 2.82 -7.20
C GLY A 80 -6.04 2.89 -6.43
N GLU A 81 -5.43 4.07 -6.40
CA GLU A 81 -4.18 4.31 -5.72
C GLU A 81 -4.26 5.60 -4.92
N THR A 82 -3.63 5.61 -3.74
CA THR A 82 -3.36 6.82 -2.97
C THR A 82 -1.99 6.76 -2.31
N GLY A 83 -1.39 7.93 -2.10
CA GLY A 83 -0.07 8.09 -1.49
C GLY A 83 -0.16 8.82 -0.17
N MET A 84 0.60 8.37 0.82
CA MET A 84 0.70 9.00 2.14
C MET A 84 2.15 9.12 2.60
N PHE A 85 2.37 10.02 3.55
CA PHE A 85 3.65 10.19 4.25
C PHE A 85 3.44 9.95 5.74
N ILE A 86 4.29 9.15 6.36
CA ILE A 86 4.32 8.87 7.79
C ILE A 86 5.77 9.08 8.26
N ASP A 87 5.98 10.04 9.16
CA ASP A 87 7.30 10.49 9.63
C ASP A 87 7.85 9.71 10.82
N TYR A 88 7.13 8.70 11.29
CA TYR A 88 7.55 7.89 12.42
C TYR A 88 7.37 6.40 12.17
N GLN A 89 8.12 5.62 12.94
CA GLN A 89 8.15 4.17 12.86
C GLN A 89 7.03 3.54 13.69
N GLY A 90 6.66 2.33 13.31
CA GLY A 90 5.71 1.53 14.06
C GLY A 90 4.90 0.62 13.17
N ARG A 91 3.87 0.01 13.77
CA ARG A 91 2.90 -0.81 13.05
C ARG A 91 1.63 -0.01 12.80
N PHE A 92 1.04 -0.25 11.64
CA PHE A 92 -0.12 0.46 11.15
C PHE A 92 -1.12 -0.53 10.54
N THR A 93 -2.39 -0.16 10.62
CA THR A 93 -3.49 -0.90 10.02
C THR A 93 -4.14 -0.02 8.97
N VAL A 94 -4.15 -0.48 7.72
CA VAL A 94 -4.92 0.13 6.64
C VAL A 94 -6.28 -0.54 6.60
N LYS A 95 -7.35 0.25 6.57
CA LYS A 95 -8.72 -0.18 6.33
C LYS A 95 -9.25 0.54 5.09
N ALA A 96 -9.66 -0.22 4.08
CA ALA A 96 -10.34 0.29 2.89
C ALA A 96 -11.79 -0.21 2.86
N VAL A 97 -12.75 0.67 2.60
CA VAL A 97 -14.19 0.37 2.61
C VAL A 97 -14.86 0.88 1.35
N ALA A 98 -15.59 0.01 0.64
CA ALA A 98 -16.45 0.36 -0.48
C ALA A 98 -17.79 -0.37 -0.32
N GLY A 99 -18.88 0.38 -0.11
CA GLY A 99 -20.19 -0.21 0.18
C GLY A 99 -20.11 -1.17 1.38
N SER A 100 -20.49 -2.43 1.18
CA SER A 100 -20.41 -3.49 2.20
C SER A 100 -19.05 -4.20 2.26
N LEU A 101 -18.15 -3.98 1.29
CA LEU A 101 -16.85 -4.63 1.27
C LEU A 101 -15.85 -3.84 2.13
N THR A 102 -15.20 -4.54 3.04
CA THR A 102 -14.10 -4.02 3.85
C THR A 102 -12.87 -4.89 3.66
N ARG A 103 -11.71 -4.25 3.46
CA ARG A 103 -10.41 -4.90 3.47
C ARG A 103 -9.51 -4.24 4.49
N THR A 104 -8.76 -5.07 5.19
CA THR A 104 -7.80 -4.64 6.20
C THR A 104 -6.48 -5.31 5.91
N VAL A 105 -5.40 -4.55 6.06
CA VAL A 105 -4.03 -5.05 5.98
C VAL A 105 -3.19 -4.32 7.01
N GLU A 106 -2.27 -5.04 7.64
CA GLU A 106 -1.28 -4.45 8.55
C GLU A 106 0.06 -4.31 7.83
N PHE A 107 0.80 -3.27 8.17
CA PHE A 107 2.18 -3.09 7.74
C PHE A 107 3.00 -2.47 8.86
N GLU A 108 4.30 -2.67 8.79
CA GLU A 108 5.28 -2.08 9.71
C GLU A 108 6.18 -1.12 8.92
N LEU A 109 6.51 0.01 9.53
CA LEU A 109 7.57 0.92 9.09
C LEU A 109 8.73 0.76 10.06
N GLY A 110 9.77 0.07 9.62
CA GLY A 110 11.05 -0.01 10.32
C GLY A 110 12.04 1.08 9.89
N ASP A 111 13.17 1.15 10.59
CA ASP A 111 14.34 1.94 10.18
C ASP A 111 14.73 1.63 8.72
N LYS A 112 15.11 2.67 7.96
CA LYS A 112 15.96 2.48 6.79
C LYS A 112 17.33 2.05 7.35
N ILE A 113 17.71 0.79 7.12
CA ILE A 113 19.09 0.33 7.36
C ILE A 113 20.02 1.05 6.38
#